data_AF-A0A3U9C293-F1
#
_entry.id   AF-A0A3U9C293-F1
#
_cell.length_a   1.000
_cell.length_b   1.000
_cell.length_c   1.000
_cell.angle_alpha   90.00
_cell.angle_beta   90.00
_cell.angle_gamma   90.00
#
_symmetry.space_group_name_H-M   'P 1'
#
loop_
_entity.id
_entity.type
_entity.pdbx_description
1 polymer ?
#
loop_
_entity_poly.entity_id
_entity_poly.type
_entity_poly.pdbx_seq_one_letter_code
_entity_poly.pdbx_strand_id
1 'polypeptide(L)'
;MMCSTIISRLGYECLPIGEESLRIISPFPYCDDGEHVGAFVQHINGSFKVTDRCDALMNMEARGISLNQSRLDVIRQALAREGAELNERGEILKWAHDEGELGKVTSDVIRAGILASAMSIDWYSSNQSKRFEAEVIDFISKSSLSNLMSLREEVSGMSGHNIVIPVTIKTAMPKYIFTSSIKEGGSWNSAYSLLGKLMDLYQANNAVNNRYVVIDNESIGSQMQQLILLFNDVSQVLPFESRSLWLPKLAA
;
A
#
# COMPACT_ATOMS: atom_id res chain seq x y z
N MET A 1 -23.55 -8.43 33.49
CA MET A 1 -23.27 -9.29 32.31
C MET A 1 -22.77 -8.37 31.19
N MET A 2 -21.45 -8.16 31.07
CA MET A 2 -20.87 -7.20 30.11
C MET A 2 -21.20 -7.49 28.63
N CYS A 3 -21.70 -8.69 28.31
CA CYS A 3 -22.17 -9.07 26.98
C CYS A 3 -23.65 -8.72 26.70
N SER A 4 -24.31 -7.89 27.51
CA SER A 4 -25.75 -7.63 27.34
C SER A 4 -26.06 -6.90 26.03
N THR A 5 -26.70 -7.64 25.11
CA THR A 5 -27.69 -7.26 24.09
C THR A 5 -27.36 -6.18 23.05
N ILE A 6 -26.64 -5.12 23.39
CA ILE A 6 -26.34 -4.02 22.45
C ILE A 6 -25.26 -4.47 21.46
N ILE A 7 -24.20 -5.13 21.94
CA ILE A 7 -23.06 -5.55 21.12
C ILE A 7 -23.43 -6.76 20.24
N SER A 8 -24.16 -7.74 20.76
CA SER A 8 -24.60 -8.90 19.97
C SER A 8 -25.62 -8.54 18.89
N ARG A 9 -26.42 -7.48 19.06
CA ARG A 9 -27.34 -6.98 18.03
C ARG A 9 -26.63 -6.32 16.84
N LEU A 10 -25.36 -5.94 16.98
CA LEU A 10 -24.52 -5.41 15.89
C LEU A 10 -23.86 -6.53 15.05
N GLY A 11 -24.16 -7.80 15.35
CA GLY A 11 -23.58 -8.94 14.67
C GLY A 11 -22.15 -9.26 15.10
N TYR A 12 -21.73 -8.79 16.28
CA TYR A 12 -20.41 -9.07 16.84
C TYR A 12 -20.45 -10.34 17.69
N GLU A 13 -19.40 -11.15 17.60
CA GLU A 13 -19.21 -12.28 18.49
C GLU A 13 -18.48 -11.81 19.76
N CYS A 14 -19.03 -12.14 20.92
CA CYS A 14 -18.43 -11.82 22.21
C CYS A 14 -17.94 -13.07 22.91
N LEU A 15 -16.65 -13.11 23.25
CA LEU A 15 -15.98 -14.23 23.89
C LEU A 15 -15.43 -13.77 25.25
N PRO A 16 -15.94 -14.30 26.38
CA PRO A 16 -15.35 -14.01 27.67
C PRO A 16 -13.96 -14.67 27.76
N ILE A 17 -12.95 -13.90 28.19
CA ILE A 17 -11.56 -14.40 28.35
C ILE A 17 -11.16 -14.44 29.84
N GLY A 18 -11.91 -13.76 30.70
CA GLY A 18 -11.74 -13.76 32.15
C GLY A 18 -12.90 -13.06 32.84
N GLU A 19 -12.83 -12.89 34.16
CA GLU A 19 -13.90 -12.25 34.95
C GLU A 19 -14.13 -10.79 34.57
N GLU A 20 -13.05 -10.06 34.25
CA GLU A 20 -13.08 -8.61 33.95
C GLU A 20 -12.66 -8.28 32.51
N SER A 21 -12.67 -9.28 31.62
CA SER A 21 -12.21 -9.11 30.24
C SER A 21 -13.00 -9.93 29.23
N LEU A 22 -13.27 -9.30 28.09
CA LEU A 22 -13.96 -9.92 26.96
C LEU A 22 -13.26 -9.55 25.65
N ARG A 23 -13.36 -10.45 24.68
CA ARG A 23 -12.99 -10.20 23.28
C ARG A 23 -14.25 -10.06 22.45
N ILE A 24 -14.19 -9.13 21.51
CA ILE A 24 -15.21 -8.82 20.53
C ILE A 24 -14.60 -9.11 19.17
N ILE A 25 -15.31 -9.86 18.34
CA ILE A 25 -14.95 -10.12 16.96
C ILE A 25 -16.03 -9.49 16.09
N SER A 26 -15.64 -8.56 15.23
CA SER A 26 -16.57 -7.93 14.28
C SER A 26 -16.73 -8.82 13.04
N PRO A 27 -17.80 -8.66 12.24
CA PRO A 27 -17.95 -9.34 10.95
C PRO A 27 -17.11 -8.69 9.83
N PHE A 28 -16.30 -7.67 10.15
CA PHE A 28 -15.50 -6.96 9.17
C PHE A 28 -14.10 -7.58 9.10
N PRO A 29 -13.69 -8.13 7.95
CA PRO A 29 -12.32 -8.61 7.78
C PRO A 29 -11.35 -7.45 7.62
N TYR A 30 -10.10 -7.66 8.00
CA TYR A 30 -8.98 -6.90 7.47
C TYR A 30 -8.94 -7.08 5.93
N CYS A 31 -8.48 -6.05 5.22
CA CYS A 31 -8.75 -5.89 3.79
C CYS A 31 -8.25 -7.01 2.86
N ASP A 32 -7.40 -7.94 3.30
CA ASP A 32 -6.68 -8.86 2.39
C ASP A 32 -6.45 -10.31 2.89
N ASP A 33 -6.84 -10.71 4.11
CA ASP A 33 -6.59 -12.09 4.60
C ASP A 33 -7.80 -12.79 5.25
N GLY A 34 -8.94 -12.11 5.36
CA GLY A 34 -10.15 -12.68 5.98
C GLY A 34 -10.09 -12.81 7.50
N GLU A 35 -9.01 -12.37 8.16
CA GLU A 35 -8.98 -12.22 9.62
C GLU A 35 -9.91 -11.07 10.01
N HIS A 36 -10.69 -11.26 11.07
CA HIS A 36 -11.71 -10.29 11.47
C HIS A 36 -11.13 -9.22 12.41
N VAL A 37 -11.49 -7.96 12.15
CA VAL A 37 -11.17 -6.85 13.06
C VAL A 37 -11.87 -7.11 14.39
N GLY A 38 -11.10 -7.09 15.47
CA GLY A 38 -11.60 -7.34 16.82
C GLY A 38 -11.23 -6.23 17.80
N ALA A 39 -11.76 -6.35 19.01
CA ALA A 39 -11.40 -5.52 20.14
C ALA A 39 -11.45 -6.33 21.43
N PHE A 40 -10.74 -5.85 22.44
CA PHE A 40 -10.77 -6.36 23.79
C PHE A 40 -11.35 -5.27 24.68
N VAL A 41 -12.28 -5.65 25.56
CA VAL A 41 -12.78 -4.76 26.61
C VAL A 41 -12.25 -5.27 27.95
N GLN A 42 -11.66 -4.36 28.72
CA GLN A 42 -11.13 -4.60 30.05
C GLN A 42 -11.77 -3.62 31.03
N HIS A 43 -12.38 -4.13 32.09
CA HIS A 43 -12.91 -3.31 33.16
C HIS A 43 -11.80 -2.99 34.18
N ILE A 44 -11.56 -1.70 34.40
CA ILE A 44 -10.46 -1.16 35.23
C ILE A 44 -11.01 -0.01 36.07
N ASN A 45 -11.06 -0.19 37.39
CA ASN A 45 -11.42 0.85 38.36
C ASN A 45 -12.74 1.60 38.04
N GLY A 46 -13.77 0.88 37.55
CA GLY A 46 -15.07 1.48 37.20
C GLY A 46 -15.14 2.11 35.80
N SER A 47 -14.09 2.00 35.00
CA SER A 47 -14.08 2.40 33.58
C SER A 47 -13.70 1.21 32.69
N PHE A 48 -14.01 1.31 31.41
CA PHE A 48 -13.74 0.24 30.45
C PHE A 48 -12.70 0.70 29.42
N LYS A 49 -11.56 0.01 29.36
CA LYS A 49 -10.59 0.16 28.27
C LYS A 49 -11.05 -0.72 27.12
N VAL A 50 -11.29 -0.13 25.94
CA VAL A 50 -11.51 -0.88 24.71
C VAL A 50 -10.29 -0.73 23.81
N THR A 51 -9.73 -1.83 23.32
CA THR A 51 -8.48 -1.79 22.55
C THR A 51 -8.36 -2.95 21.55
N ASP A 52 -7.68 -2.73 20.44
CA ASP A 52 -7.34 -3.79 19.47
C ASP A 52 -6.08 -4.60 19.88
N ARG A 53 -5.40 -4.23 20.99
CA ARG A 53 -4.13 -4.85 21.41
C ARG A 53 -3.05 -4.90 20.33
N CYS A 54 -2.99 -3.91 19.44
CA CYS A 54 -2.04 -3.84 18.32
C CYS A 54 -2.33 -4.84 17.20
N ASP A 55 -3.46 -5.56 17.22
CA ASP A 55 -3.82 -6.55 16.20
C ASP A 55 -3.80 -5.92 14.79
N ALA A 56 -4.31 -4.70 14.61
CA ALA A 56 -4.31 -4.05 13.30
C ALA A 56 -2.90 -3.76 12.77
N LEU A 57 -1.98 -3.33 13.62
CA LEU A 57 -0.59 -3.03 13.20
C LEU A 57 0.22 -4.32 13.00
N MET A 58 0.05 -5.32 13.87
CA MET A 58 0.69 -6.63 13.71
C MET A 58 0.24 -7.29 12.41
N ASN A 59 -1.04 -7.17 12.07
CA ASN A 59 -1.61 -7.66 10.84
C ASN A 59 -0.99 -6.96 9.60
N MET A 60 -0.66 -5.67 9.66
CA MET A 60 0.12 -4.98 8.62
C MET A 60 1.56 -5.49 8.50
N GLU A 61 2.26 -5.64 9.63
CA GLU A 61 3.66 -6.09 9.64
C GLU A 61 3.80 -7.54 9.17
N ALA A 62 2.86 -8.41 9.54
CA ALA A 62 2.80 -9.80 9.07
C ALA A 62 2.68 -9.88 7.54
N ARG A 63 2.12 -8.86 6.90
CA ARG A 63 2.04 -8.73 5.43
C ARG A 63 3.26 -8.04 4.81
N GLY A 64 4.30 -7.77 5.59
CA GLY A 64 5.55 -7.19 5.12
C GLY A 64 5.51 -5.66 4.95
N ILE A 65 4.54 -4.98 5.57
CA ILE A 65 4.52 -3.52 5.64
C ILE A 65 5.39 -3.09 6.83
N SER A 66 6.50 -2.40 6.57
CA SER A 66 7.32 -1.83 7.64
C SER A 66 6.66 -0.58 8.22
N LEU A 67 6.35 -0.58 9.51
CA LEU A 67 5.75 0.55 10.23
C LEU A 67 6.84 1.45 10.83
N ASN A 68 7.32 2.41 10.05
CA ASN A 68 8.21 3.45 10.56
C ASN A 68 7.44 4.58 11.27
N GLN A 69 8.17 5.47 11.95
CA GLN A 69 7.57 6.60 12.69
C GLN A 69 6.63 7.45 11.83
N SER A 70 7.02 7.76 10.59
CA SER A 70 6.20 8.56 9.68
C SER A 70 4.85 7.90 9.36
N ARG A 71 4.83 6.58 9.15
CA ARG A 71 3.57 5.81 8.95
C ARG A 71 2.72 5.77 10.21
N LEU A 72 3.35 5.56 11.37
CA LEU A 72 2.65 5.58 12.67
C LEU A 72 2.02 6.95 12.94
N ASP A 73 2.69 8.04 12.59
CA ASP A 73 2.16 9.40 12.75
C ASP A 73 0.96 9.64 11.83
N VAL A 74 1.00 9.14 10.60
CA VAL A 74 -0.12 9.22 9.65
C VAL A 74 -1.32 8.41 10.15
N ILE A 75 -1.12 7.19 10.67
CA ILE A 75 -2.19 6.41 11.32
C ILE A 75 -2.73 7.18 12.52
N ARG A 76 -1.87 7.65 13.42
CA ARG A 76 -2.28 8.38 14.64
C ARG A 76 -3.16 9.58 14.31
N GLN A 77 -2.80 10.36 13.29
CA GLN A 77 -3.62 11.50 12.83
C GLN A 77 -4.97 11.06 12.27
N ALA A 78 -5.02 9.96 11.52
CA ALA A 78 -6.27 9.42 10.98
C ALA A 78 -7.20 8.92 12.10
N LEU A 79 -6.66 8.15 13.05
CA LEU A 79 -7.45 7.57 14.15
C LEU A 79 -7.96 8.64 15.13
N ALA A 80 -7.17 9.70 15.37
CA ALA A 80 -7.59 10.82 16.21
C ALA A 80 -8.86 11.52 15.68
N ARG A 81 -9.07 11.54 14.35
CA ARG A 81 -10.31 12.08 13.74
C ARG A 81 -11.54 11.22 14.04
N GLU A 82 -11.35 9.91 14.18
CA GLU A 82 -12.39 8.97 14.60
C GLU A 82 -12.55 8.91 16.14
N GLY A 83 -11.76 9.71 16.87
CA GLY A 83 -11.77 9.77 18.32
C GLY A 83 -11.21 8.52 18.99
N ALA A 84 -10.34 7.77 18.29
CA ALA A 84 -9.55 6.68 18.86
C ALA A 84 -8.08 7.11 19.00
N GLU A 85 -7.40 6.58 20.01
CA GLU A 85 -5.99 6.86 20.28
C GLU A 85 -5.12 5.73 19.74
N LEU A 86 -3.98 6.06 19.14
CA LEU A 86 -2.88 5.12 18.92
C LEU A 86 -1.76 5.42 19.92
N ASN A 87 -1.60 4.55 20.91
CA ASN A 87 -0.60 4.76 21.96
C ASN A 87 0.82 4.32 21.52
N GLU A 88 1.81 4.53 22.39
CA GLU A 88 3.22 4.19 22.12
C GLU A 88 3.48 2.68 21.99
N ARG A 89 2.57 1.83 22.50
CA ARG A 89 2.65 0.38 22.35
C ARG A 89 2.01 -0.11 21.04
N GLY A 90 1.51 0.80 20.21
CA GLY A 90 0.82 0.47 18.98
C GLY A 90 -0.62 -0.01 19.19
N GLU A 91 -1.18 0.14 20.40
CA GLU A 91 -2.57 -0.19 20.65
C GLU A 91 -3.47 0.92 20.14
N ILE A 92 -4.46 0.56 19.32
CA ILE A 92 -5.63 1.39 19.08
C ILE A 92 -6.54 1.22 20.29
N LEU A 93 -6.91 2.32 20.95
CA LEU A 93 -7.72 2.26 22.15
C LEU A 93 -8.65 3.46 22.32
N LYS A 94 -9.67 3.26 23.14
CA LYS A 94 -10.57 4.30 23.64
C LYS A 94 -11.18 3.85 24.96
N TRP A 95 -11.46 4.81 25.83
CA TRP A 95 -12.06 4.55 27.14
C TRP A 95 -13.55 4.85 27.12
N ALA A 96 -14.33 3.99 27.79
CA ALA A 96 -15.72 4.24 28.16
C ALA A 96 -15.79 4.45 29.68
N HIS A 97 -16.49 5.49 30.12
CA HIS A 97 -16.61 5.81 31.54
C HIS A 97 -17.67 4.99 32.26
N ASP A 98 -18.65 4.47 31.51
CA ASP A 98 -19.71 3.59 32.00
C ASP A 98 -20.13 2.56 30.94
N GLU A 99 -20.99 1.61 31.33
CA GLU A 99 -21.48 0.54 30.44
C GLU A 99 -22.33 1.07 29.27
N GLY A 100 -22.97 2.24 29.40
CA GLY A 100 -23.82 2.83 28.36
C GLY A 100 -23.02 3.33 27.17
N GLU A 101 -21.77 3.75 27.38
CA GLU A 101 -20.86 4.18 26.32
C GLU A 101 -20.20 3.01 25.57
N LEU A 102 -20.20 1.81 26.16
CA LEU A 102 -19.37 0.71 25.72
C LEU A 102 -19.63 0.29 24.26
N GLY A 103 -20.89 0.26 23.84
CA GLY A 103 -21.25 -0.10 22.46
C GLY A 103 -20.69 0.89 21.44
N LYS A 104 -20.75 2.21 21.73
CA LYS A 104 -20.22 3.26 20.87
C LYS A 104 -18.69 3.21 20.84
N VAL A 105 -18.06 3.14 22.01
CA VAL A 105 -16.60 3.11 22.14
C VAL A 105 -16.01 1.88 21.44
N THR A 106 -16.67 0.72 21.57
CA THR A 106 -16.31 -0.49 20.82
C THR A 106 -16.39 -0.29 19.31
N SER A 107 -17.49 0.29 18.83
CA SER A 107 -17.68 0.56 17.41
C SER A 107 -16.62 1.52 16.86
N ASP A 108 -16.23 2.52 17.64
CA ASP A 108 -15.18 3.48 17.26
C ASP A 108 -13.80 2.80 17.16
N VAL A 109 -13.46 1.90 18.10
CA VAL A 109 -12.19 1.13 18.04
C VAL A 109 -12.17 0.17 16.84
N ILE A 110 -13.28 -0.54 16.56
CA ILE A 110 -13.37 -1.41 15.37
C ILE A 110 -13.25 -0.58 14.09
N ARG A 111 -13.94 0.56 13.99
CA ARG A 111 -13.83 1.46 12.83
C ARG A 111 -12.40 1.97 12.64
N ALA A 112 -11.72 2.32 13.73
CA ALA A 112 -10.32 2.71 13.71
C ALA A 112 -9.41 1.58 13.21
N GLY A 113 -9.64 0.32 13.63
CA GLY A 113 -8.94 -0.85 13.11
C GLY A 113 -9.16 -1.07 11.61
N ILE A 114 -10.39 -0.91 11.13
CA ILE A 114 -10.73 -0.98 9.69
C ILE A 114 -10.02 0.14 8.91
N LEU A 115 -10.05 1.38 9.42
CA LEU A 115 -9.40 2.53 8.79
C LEU A 115 -7.88 2.31 8.67
N ALA A 116 -7.25 1.85 9.75
CA ALA A 116 -5.84 1.49 9.75
C ALA A 116 -5.56 0.42 8.67
N SER A 117 -6.36 -0.65 8.63
CA SER A 117 -6.24 -1.69 7.60
C SER A 117 -6.36 -1.16 6.18
N ALA A 118 -7.28 -0.23 5.91
CA ALA A 118 -7.44 0.33 4.57
C ALA A 118 -6.20 1.12 4.12
N MET A 119 -5.56 1.84 5.05
CA MET A 119 -4.31 2.57 4.76
C MET A 119 -3.15 1.62 4.41
N SER A 120 -3.22 0.36 4.85
CA SER A 120 -2.21 -0.65 4.55
C SER A 120 -2.18 -1.04 3.07
N ILE A 121 -3.31 -0.93 2.34
CA ILE A 121 -3.41 -1.26 0.91
C ILE A 121 -2.47 -0.39 0.08
N ASP A 122 -2.49 0.92 0.34
CA ASP A 122 -1.62 1.88 -0.34
C ASP A 122 -0.13 1.57 -0.06
N TRP A 123 0.20 1.17 1.16
CA TRP A 123 1.59 0.93 1.55
C TRP A 123 2.12 -0.42 1.09
N TYR A 124 1.27 -1.45 1.02
CA TYR A 124 1.61 -2.73 0.43
C TYR A 124 2.06 -2.57 -1.04
N SER A 125 1.33 -1.77 -1.82
CA SER A 125 1.66 -1.47 -3.22
C SER A 125 3.06 -0.84 -3.41
N SER A 126 3.51 -0.05 -2.43
CA SER A 126 4.83 0.58 -2.46
C SER A 126 6.00 -0.40 -2.27
N ASN A 127 5.78 -1.51 -1.55
CA ASN A 127 6.80 -2.55 -1.37
C ASN A 127 6.85 -3.51 -2.56
N GLN A 128 5.68 -3.85 -3.13
CA GLN A 128 5.61 -4.67 -4.33
C GLN A 128 6.26 -3.96 -5.53
N SER A 129 5.99 -2.68 -5.74
CA SER A 129 6.62 -1.91 -6.82
C SER A 129 8.15 -1.87 -6.72
N LYS A 130 8.72 -1.75 -5.50
CA LYS A 130 10.18 -1.86 -5.29
C LYS A 130 10.73 -3.24 -5.59
N ARG A 131 10.02 -4.31 -5.21
CA ARG A 131 10.41 -5.69 -5.52
C ARG A 131 10.40 -5.93 -7.03
N PHE A 132 9.36 -5.49 -7.70
CA PHE A 132 9.24 -5.61 -9.15
C PHE A 132 10.33 -4.81 -9.89
N GLU A 133 10.63 -3.60 -9.43
CA GLU A 133 11.76 -2.83 -9.99
C GLU A 133 13.09 -3.59 -9.86
N ALA A 134 13.34 -4.20 -8.70
CA ALA A 134 14.53 -5.01 -8.47
C ALA A 134 14.58 -6.26 -9.37
N GLU A 135 13.43 -6.89 -9.63
CA GLU A 135 13.32 -8.03 -10.53
C GLU A 135 13.62 -7.65 -11.99
N VAL A 136 13.09 -6.53 -12.46
CA VAL A 136 13.39 -6.00 -13.80
C VAL A 136 14.88 -5.67 -13.93
N ILE A 137 15.47 -5.05 -12.89
CA ILE A 137 16.91 -4.74 -12.84
C ILE A 137 17.74 -6.04 -12.91
N ASP A 138 17.42 -7.04 -12.09
CA ASP A 138 18.12 -8.32 -12.06
C ASP A 138 18.04 -9.01 -13.42
N PHE A 139 16.86 -9.04 -14.03
CA PHE A 139 16.65 -9.60 -15.36
C PHE A 139 17.52 -8.93 -16.44
N ILE A 140 17.53 -7.60 -16.50
CA ILE A 140 18.33 -6.87 -17.50
C ILE A 140 19.83 -7.05 -17.23
N SER A 141 20.25 -7.06 -15.96
CA SER A 141 21.65 -7.26 -15.58
C SER A 141 22.21 -8.63 -15.96
N LYS A 142 21.35 -9.64 -16.10
CA LYS A 142 21.71 -10.99 -16.56
C LYS A 142 21.57 -11.17 -18.07
N SER A 143 21.17 -10.12 -18.78
CA SER A 143 20.93 -10.14 -20.22
C SER A 143 22.14 -9.66 -21.03
N SER A 144 22.02 -9.74 -22.36
CA SER A 144 23.00 -9.17 -23.30
C SER A 144 23.19 -7.66 -23.17
N LEU A 145 22.29 -6.95 -22.50
CA LEU A 145 22.34 -5.49 -22.31
C LEU A 145 23.05 -5.04 -21.04
N SER A 146 23.55 -5.96 -20.21
CA SER A 146 24.18 -5.62 -18.93
C SER A 146 25.27 -4.56 -19.04
N ASN A 147 26.10 -4.63 -20.09
CA ASN A 147 27.22 -3.70 -20.28
C ASN A 147 26.78 -2.31 -20.74
N LEU A 148 25.57 -2.17 -21.25
CA LEU A 148 24.97 -0.90 -21.68
C LEU A 148 24.07 -0.31 -20.60
N MET A 149 23.88 -1.02 -19.49
CA MET A 149 22.95 -0.64 -18.45
C MET A 149 23.59 0.36 -17.48
N SER A 150 22.84 1.39 -17.12
CA SER A 150 23.15 2.31 -16.02
C SER A 150 21.94 2.42 -15.09
N LEU A 151 22.20 2.54 -13.80
CA LEU A 151 21.15 2.58 -12.77
C LEU A 151 21.03 3.96 -12.17
N ARG A 152 19.79 4.35 -11.84
CA ARG A 152 19.48 5.56 -11.05
C ARG A 152 20.07 6.83 -11.65
N GLU A 153 20.06 6.97 -12.96
CA GLU A 153 20.52 8.21 -13.59
C GLU A 153 19.53 9.34 -13.35
N GLU A 154 20.04 10.55 -13.15
CA GLU A 154 19.22 11.74 -13.03
C GLU A 154 19.14 12.46 -14.38
N VAL A 155 17.91 12.73 -14.82
CA VAL A 155 17.62 13.49 -16.03
C VAL A 155 16.75 14.67 -15.66
N SER A 156 17.11 15.88 -16.11
CA SER A 156 16.29 17.07 -15.88
C SER A 156 14.99 16.99 -16.69
N GLY A 157 13.86 17.13 -16.00
CA GLY A 157 12.56 17.36 -16.61
C GLY A 157 12.40 18.81 -17.10
N MET A 158 11.31 19.07 -17.82
CA MET A 158 10.93 20.40 -18.28
C MET A 158 10.60 21.33 -17.10
N SER A 159 10.06 20.75 -16.02
CA SER A 159 9.76 21.45 -14.77
C SER A 159 11.01 21.94 -14.02
N GLY A 160 12.21 21.49 -14.43
CA GLY A 160 13.47 21.77 -13.74
C GLY A 160 13.79 20.80 -12.59
N HIS A 161 12.92 19.82 -12.31
CA HIS A 161 13.21 18.75 -11.37
C HIS A 161 14.10 17.67 -11.99
N ASN A 162 15.01 17.11 -11.19
CA ASN A 162 15.73 15.90 -11.55
C ASN A 162 14.83 14.68 -11.39
N ILE A 163 14.66 13.94 -12.47
CA ILE A 163 13.91 12.69 -12.51
C ILE A 163 14.90 11.54 -12.46
N VAL A 164 14.78 10.71 -11.42
CA VAL A 164 15.57 9.49 -11.28
C VAL A 164 15.00 8.41 -12.21
N ILE A 165 15.80 8.00 -13.18
CA ILE A 165 15.52 6.90 -14.10
C ILE A 165 16.01 5.59 -13.47
N PRO A 166 15.13 4.61 -13.18
CA PRO A 166 15.54 3.35 -12.56
C PRO A 166 16.62 2.61 -13.36
N VAL A 167 16.38 2.46 -14.67
CA VAL A 167 17.30 1.79 -15.60
C VAL A 167 17.42 2.61 -16.88
N THR A 168 18.65 2.92 -17.28
CA THR A 168 18.96 3.48 -18.59
C THR A 168 19.74 2.46 -19.41
N ILE A 169 19.34 2.24 -20.67
CA ILE A 169 20.16 1.52 -21.65
C ILE A 169 20.88 2.54 -22.54
N LYS A 170 22.21 2.51 -22.51
CA LYS A 170 23.11 3.41 -23.22
C LYS A 170 23.27 2.99 -24.68
N THR A 171 22.31 3.42 -25.49
CA THR A 171 22.38 3.39 -26.96
C THR A 171 22.64 4.81 -27.50
N ALA A 172 22.77 4.96 -28.83
CA ALA A 172 22.93 6.28 -29.45
C ALA A 172 21.82 7.27 -29.04
N MET A 173 20.59 6.76 -28.87
CA MET A 173 19.52 7.43 -28.13
C MET A 173 19.26 6.65 -26.84
N PRO A 174 19.55 7.19 -25.65
CA PRO A 174 19.37 6.47 -24.38
C PRO A 174 17.93 6.05 -24.17
N LYS A 175 17.70 4.80 -23.74
CA LYS A 175 16.36 4.28 -23.43
C LYS A 175 16.12 4.31 -21.93
N TYR A 176 15.09 5.04 -21.51
CA TYR A 176 14.71 5.19 -20.11
C TYR A 176 13.62 4.19 -19.76
N ILE A 177 13.92 3.30 -18.82
CA ILE A 177 13.04 2.22 -18.42
C ILE A 177 12.55 2.49 -17.00
N PHE A 178 11.23 2.58 -16.88
CA PHE A 178 10.49 2.66 -15.64
C PHE A 178 9.71 1.36 -15.42
N THR A 179 9.26 1.15 -14.19
CA THR A 179 8.44 0.00 -13.82
C THR A 179 7.12 0.45 -13.21
N SER A 180 6.07 -0.32 -13.46
CA SER A 180 4.76 -0.13 -12.83
C SER A 180 4.22 -1.50 -12.43
N SER A 181 4.00 -1.68 -11.13
CA SER A 181 3.30 -2.84 -10.58
C SER A 181 2.07 -2.31 -9.83
N ILE A 182 0.90 -2.65 -10.35
CA ILE A 182 -0.40 -2.34 -9.75
C ILE A 182 -1.10 -3.68 -9.58
N LYS A 183 -1.58 -3.94 -8.37
CA LYS A 183 -2.43 -5.10 -8.06
C LYS A 183 -3.85 -4.79 -8.50
N GLU A 184 -4.57 -5.80 -8.98
CA GLU A 184 -6.02 -5.66 -9.21
C GLU A 184 -6.73 -5.13 -7.96
N GLY A 185 -7.51 -4.05 -8.12
CA GLY A 185 -8.18 -3.34 -7.02
C GLY A 185 -7.26 -2.45 -6.16
N GLY A 186 -5.97 -2.36 -6.48
CA GLY A 186 -4.99 -1.54 -5.77
C GLY A 186 -5.02 -0.05 -6.12
N SER A 187 -4.14 0.70 -5.45
CA SER A 187 -3.99 2.14 -5.61
C SER A 187 -3.35 2.53 -6.94
N TRP A 188 -3.91 3.53 -7.63
CA TRP A 188 -3.37 4.08 -8.89
C TRP A 188 -2.35 5.20 -8.69
N ASN A 189 -2.09 5.60 -7.44
CA ASN A 189 -1.22 6.73 -7.11
C ASN A 189 0.20 6.58 -7.69
N SER A 190 0.75 5.36 -7.69
CA SER A 190 2.05 5.06 -8.29
C SER A 190 2.05 5.27 -9.81
N ALA A 191 0.99 4.82 -10.47
CA ALA A 191 0.79 4.99 -11.91
C ALA A 191 0.70 6.45 -12.31
N TYR A 192 -0.09 7.25 -11.59
CA TYR A 192 -0.26 8.67 -11.85
C TYR A 192 1.01 9.46 -11.54
N SER A 193 1.72 9.11 -10.47
CA SER A 193 3.03 9.70 -10.16
C SER A 193 4.05 9.41 -11.27
N LEU A 194 4.06 8.17 -11.79
CA LEU A 194 4.90 7.80 -12.93
C LEU A 194 4.51 8.56 -14.19
N LEU A 195 3.22 8.67 -14.51
CA LEU A 195 2.72 9.45 -15.64
C LEU A 195 3.20 10.91 -15.57
N GLY A 196 3.15 11.53 -14.38
CA GLY A 196 3.67 12.89 -14.18
C GLY A 196 5.14 13.03 -14.55
N LYS A 197 5.99 12.08 -14.14
CA LYS A 197 7.41 12.05 -14.51
C LYS A 197 7.60 11.86 -16.02
N LEU A 198 6.83 10.96 -16.63
CA LEU A 198 6.91 10.69 -18.06
C LEU A 198 6.46 11.89 -18.89
N MET A 199 5.40 12.58 -18.49
CA MET A 199 4.94 13.82 -19.11
C MET A 199 6.01 14.91 -19.03
N ASP A 200 6.67 15.05 -17.89
CA ASP A 200 7.73 16.03 -17.68
C ASP A 200 8.95 15.76 -18.59
N LEU A 201 9.35 14.48 -18.73
CA LEU A 201 10.38 14.07 -19.69
C LEU A 201 9.93 14.22 -21.15
N TYR A 202 8.67 13.94 -21.45
CA TYR A 202 8.10 14.06 -22.79
C TYR A 202 8.09 15.53 -23.25
N GLN A 203 7.73 16.46 -22.35
CA GLN A 203 7.76 17.88 -22.64
C GLN A 203 9.19 18.42 -22.80
N ALA A 204 10.16 17.86 -22.06
CA ALA A 204 11.57 18.22 -22.22
C ALA A 204 12.15 17.75 -23.57
N ASN A 205 11.70 16.60 -24.08
CA ASN A 205 12.10 16.08 -25.38
C ASN A 205 11.00 15.22 -26.03
N ASN A 206 10.20 15.88 -26.86
CA ASN A 206 9.06 15.28 -27.57
C ASN A 206 9.47 14.60 -28.90
N ALA A 207 10.71 14.78 -29.35
CA ALA A 207 11.16 14.32 -30.66
C ALA A 207 11.49 12.82 -30.70
N VAL A 208 11.68 12.18 -29.54
CA VAL A 208 12.10 10.78 -29.44
C VAL A 208 11.24 10.05 -28.43
N ASN A 209 10.59 8.94 -28.81
CA ASN A 209 9.92 8.04 -27.88
C ASN A 209 10.91 7.03 -27.29
N ASN A 210 11.77 7.50 -26.38
CA ASN A 210 12.80 6.71 -25.72
C ASN A 210 12.43 6.27 -24.29
N ARG A 211 11.15 6.37 -23.93
CA ARG A 211 10.63 6.07 -22.59
C ARG A 211 9.84 4.78 -22.65
N TYR A 212 10.12 3.89 -21.71
CA TYR A 212 9.52 2.55 -21.64
C TYR A 212 9.01 2.31 -20.24
N VAL A 213 7.81 1.73 -20.13
CA VAL A 213 7.21 1.31 -18.86
C VAL A 213 7.05 -0.20 -18.91
N VAL A 214 7.82 -0.90 -18.08
CA VAL A 214 7.68 -2.35 -17.88
C VAL A 214 6.56 -2.57 -16.87
N ILE A 215 5.56 -3.38 -17.23
CA ILE A 215 4.40 -3.66 -16.38
C ILE A 215 4.47 -5.07 -15.81
N ASP A 216 4.15 -5.18 -14.52
CA ASP A 216 3.91 -6.44 -13.82
C ASP A 216 2.55 -7.01 -14.25
N ASN A 217 2.57 -7.85 -15.27
CA ASN A 217 1.37 -8.38 -15.90
C ASN A 217 0.69 -9.50 -15.10
N GLU A 218 1.44 -10.20 -14.24
CA GLU A 218 0.90 -11.31 -13.44
C GLU A 218 -0.02 -10.78 -12.31
N SER A 219 0.25 -9.57 -11.79
CA SER A 219 -0.49 -9.02 -10.65
C SER A 219 -1.70 -8.15 -11.01
N ILE A 220 -1.85 -7.74 -12.27
CA ILE A 220 -2.73 -6.61 -12.64
C ILE A 220 -4.12 -7.01 -13.15
N GLY A 221 -4.32 -8.29 -13.48
CA GLY A 221 -5.61 -8.84 -13.89
C GLY A 221 -6.28 -8.03 -15.01
N SER A 222 -7.54 -7.64 -14.79
CA SER A 222 -8.36 -6.92 -15.77
C SER A 222 -7.92 -5.48 -16.10
N GLN A 223 -7.00 -4.90 -15.31
CA GLN A 223 -6.62 -3.48 -15.40
C GLN A 223 -5.51 -3.19 -16.43
N MET A 224 -4.97 -4.20 -17.11
CA MET A 224 -3.86 -4.04 -18.08
C MET A 224 -4.19 -3.02 -19.19
N GLN A 225 -5.40 -3.06 -19.75
CA GLN A 225 -5.79 -2.14 -20.82
C GLN A 225 -5.80 -0.68 -20.37
N GLN A 226 -6.20 -0.43 -19.12
CA GLN A 226 -6.23 0.92 -18.55
C GLN A 226 -4.82 1.47 -18.36
N LEU A 227 -3.85 0.64 -17.94
CA LEU A 227 -2.45 1.05 -17.88
C LEU A 227 -1.84 1.33 -19.25
N ILE A 228 -2.16 0.50 -20.25
CA ILE A 228 -1.72 0.74 -21.63
C ILE A 228 -2.22 2.10 -22.10
N LEU A 229 -3.51 2.38 -21.91
CA LEU A 229 -4.12 3.67 -22.27
C LEU A 229 -3.50 4.85 -21.50
N LEU A 230 -3.20 4.68 -20.22
CA LEU A 230 -2.61 5.73 -19.37
C LEU A 230 -1.25 6.22 -19.90
N PHE A 231 -0.44 5.31 -20.43
CA PHE A 231 0.96 5.57 -20.77
C PHE A 231 1.24 5.74 -22.27
N ASN A 232 0.28 5.37 -23.14
CA ASN A 232 0.45 5.26 -24.59
C ASN A 232 1.03 6.52 -25.27
N ASP A 233 0.63 7.70 -24.80
CA ASP A 233 1.01 8.96 -25.44
C ASP A 233 2.43 9.43 -25.10
N VAL A 234 3.00 8.93 -24.00
CA VAL A 234 4.29 9.41 -23.46
C VAL A 234 5.39 8.37 -23.41
N SER A 235 5.03 7.09 -23.53
CA SER A 235 5.96 5.97 -23.38
C SER A 235 5.47 4.71 -24.09
N GLN A 236 6.37 3.76 -24.32
CA GLN A 236 6.04 2.42 -24.78
C GLN A 236 5.82 1.49 -23.60
N VAL A 237 4.70 0.77 -23.62
CA VAL A 237 4.35 -0.19 -22.57
C VAL A 237 4.87 -1.58 -22.91
N LEU A 238 5.61 -2.18 -21.99
CA LEU A 238 6.30 -3.45 -22.15
C LEU A 238 5.80 -4.47 -21.10
N PRO A 239 4.97 -5.45 -21.48
CA PRO A 239 4.59 -6.52 -20.57
C PRO A 239 5.80 -7.35 -20.11
N PHE A 240 5.98 -7.56 -18.80
CA PHE A 240 7.15 -8.29 -18.30
C PHE A 240 7.14 -9.78 -18.65
N GLU A 241 5.97 -10.40 -18.83
CA GLU A 241 5.85 -11.78 -19.35
C GLU A 241 6.45 -11.91 -20.76
N SER A 242 6.35 -10.83 -21.55
CA SER A 242 6.85 -10.78 -22.93
C SER A 242 8.29 -10.28 -23.04
N ARG A 243 9.07 -10.36 -21.95
CA ARG A 243 10.44 -9.83 -21.85
C ARG A 243 11.43 -10.36 -22.88
N SER A 244 11.29 -11.62 -23.29
CA SER A 244 12.09 -12.18 -24.38
C SER A 244 11.86 -11.48 -25.73
N LEU A 245 10.68 -10.90 -25.95
CA LEU A 245 10.31 -10.26 -27.22
C LEU A 245 10.77 -8.80 -27.33
N TRP A 246 10.73 -8.04 -26.23
CA TRP A 246 11.09 -6.63 -26.26
C TRP A 246 12.55 -6.37 -25.89
N LEU A 247 13.21 -7.24 -25.12
CA LEU A 247 14.60 -7.04 -24.70
C LEU A 247 15.55 -6.84 -25.88
N PRO A 248 15.51 -7.63 -26.98
CA PRO A 248 16.39 -7.40 -28.13
C PRO A 248 16.14 -6.06 -28.82
N LYS A 249 14.90 -5.55 -28.77
CA LYS A 249 14.53 -4.24 -29.36
C LYS A 249 15.11 -3.07 -28.57
N LEU A 250 15.48 -3.28 -27.31
CA LEU A 250 16.18 -2.29 -26.50
C LEU A 250 17.67 -2.15 -26.88
N ALA A 251 18.25 -3.11 -27.60
CA ALA A 251 19.63 -3.01 -28.10
C ALA A 251 19.79 -2.10 -29.33
N ALA A 252 18.72 -1.92 -30.11
CA ALA A 252 18.73 -1.25 -31.41
C ALA A 252 18.83 0.29 -31.32
#